data_AF-A0A5J4DZW3-F1
#
_entry.id   AF-A0A5J4DZW3-F1
#
_cell.length_a   1.000
_cell.length_b   1.000
_cell.length_c   1.000
_cell.angle_alpha   90.00
_cell.angle_beta   90.00
_cell.angle_gamma   90.00
#
_symmetry.space_group_name_H-M   'P 1'
#
loop_
_entity.id
_entity.type
_entity.pdbx_description
1 polymer ?
#
loop_
_entity_poly.entity_id
_entity_poly.type
_entity_poly.pdbx_seq_one_letter_code
_entity_poly.pdbx_strand_id
1 'polypeptide(L)'
;MSEKSGLLNWFAGLSHFDKTVIAVSCIFFGFCILDPIVIHLTRALDPTALKIFKVFTDFGKSGWILVLCAVVVGVLYLMKRDAKGFRFRAGCSHFLGVFSFLFVAVAGSGLVALLLKNIIGRARPKHFDTLGPIEFSPLALTADFAGFPSGHATTIFALAAVLAFLWPRTRVIAYAIAVWVASTRFLIGAHYLTDAVAGSFLGVSFVVMMRSYCSARRWVFEERPDGAIRQRVPLLSAWMWQGLKTRLKSVWPAAIKRKLSRRPADQDDPSLKLGGDF
;
A
#
# COMPACT_ATOMS: atom_id res chain seq x y z
N MET A 1 1.10 22.58 19.53
CA MET A 1 1.58 22.16 18.20
C MET A 1 3.07 22.47 17.94
N SER A 2 3.85 22.93 18.93
CA SER A 2 5.25 23.41 18.75
C SER A 2 6.34 22.32 18.85
N GLU A 3 6.05 21.18 19.47
CA GLU A 3 7.08 20.19 19.83
C GLU A 3 7.40 19.23 18.66
N LYS A 4 6.37 18.85 17.87
CA LYS A 4 6.53 18.03 16.67
C LYS A 4 7.36 18.72 15.58
N SER A 5 7.30 20.05 15.48
CA SER A 5 8.15 20.81 14.57
C SER A 5 9.61 20.84 15.03
N GLY A 6 9.88 20.87 16.33
CA GLY A 6 11.24 20.85 16.86
C GLY A 6 11.98 19.56 16.54
N LEU A 7 11.33 18.41 16.72
CA LEU A 7 11.94 17.10 16.49
C LEU A 7 12.22 16.83 15.01
N LEU A 8 11.30 17.23 14.12
CA LEU A 8 11.50 17.14 12.67
C LEU A 8 12.62 18.06 12.19
N ASN A 9 12.70 19.29 12.72
CA ASN A 9 13.75 20.24 12.38
C ASN A 9 15.12 19.79 12.90
N TRP A 10 15.17 19.23 14.11
CA TRP A 10 16.38 18.63 14.66
C TRP A 10 16.88 17.48 13.76
N PHE A 11 16.01 16.55 13.39
CA PHE A 11 16.37 15.44 12.52
C PHE A 11 16.79 15.92 11.11
N ALA A 12 16.13 16.95 10.59
CA ALA A 12 16.48 17.54 9.31
C ALA A 12 17.90 18.14 9.33
N GLY A 13 18.29 18.77 10.43
CA GLY A 13 19.60 19.40 10.64
C GLY A 13 20.77 18.43 10.85
N LEU A 14 20.51 17.13 11.08
CA LEU A 14 21.56 16.12 11.21
C LEU A 14 22.36 15.91 9.91
N SER A 15 23.64 15.60 10.05
CA SER A 15 24.47 15.23 8.90
C SER A 15 24.01 13.91 8.27
N HIS A 16 24.43 13.63 7.03
CA HIS A 16 24.17 12.33 6.41
C HIS A 16 24.81 11.17 7.17
N PHE A 17 25.94 11.42 7.84
CA PHE A 17 26.60 10.44 8.69
C PHE A 17 25.72 10.10 9.90
N ASP A 18 25.24 11.10 10.63
CA ASP A 18 24.40 10.89 11.82
C ASP A 18 23.10 10.14 11.47
N LYS A 19 22.45 10.52 10.36
CA LYS A 19 21.26 9.83 9.86
C LYS A 19 21.54 8.36 9.54
N THR A 20 22.70 8.07 8.94
CA THR A 20 23.13 6.70 8.64
C THR A 20 23.38 5.90 9.92
N VAL A 21 24.11 6.47 10.89
CA VAL A 21 24.39 5.83 12.18
C VAL A 21 23.08 5.49 12.89
N ILE A 22 22.16 6.45 13.00
CA ILE A 22 20.84 6.23 13.62
C ILE A 22 20.08 5.11 12.90
N ALA A 23 20.04 5.13 11.56
CA ALA A 23 19.34 4.10 10.80
C ALA A 23 19.93 2.70 11.04
N VAL A 24 21.26 2.56 11.02
CA VAL A 24 21.95 1.29 11.30
C VAL A 24 21.70 0.83 12.73
N SER A 25 21.77 1.73 13.71
CA SER A 25 21.46 1.43 15.11
C SER A 25 20.01 0.95 15.30
N CYS A 26 19.03 1.56 14.62
CA CYS A 26 17.64 1.12 14.66
C CYS A 26 17.45 -0.27 14.04
N ILE A 27 18.13 -0.56 12.93
CA ILE A 27 18.10 -1.89 12.30
C ILE A 27 18.69 -2.94 13.25
N PHE A 28 19.86 -2.66 13.82
CA PHE A 28 20.53 -3.55 14.76
C PHE A 28 19.69 -3.80 16.01
N PHE A 29 19.11 -2.73 16.59
CA PHE A 29 18.14 -2.84 17.69
C PHE A 29 16.96 -3.74 17.32
N GLY A 30 16.42 -3.58 16.11
CA GLY A 30 15.36 -4.42 15.60
C GLY A 30 15.73 -5.90 15.57
N PHE A 31 16.93 -6.23 15.06
CA PHE A 31 17.40 -7.61 14.96
C PHE A 31 17.73 -8.22 16.32
N CYS A 32 18.37 -7.47 17.21
CA CYS A 32 18.84 -7.97 18.51
C CYS A 32 17.74 -8.06 19.56
N ILE A 33 16.74 -7.17 19.50
CA ILE A 33 15.79 -6.98 20.61
C ILE A 33 14.35 -7.22 20.13
N LEU A 34 13.89 -6.48 19.12
CA LEU A 34 12.48 -6.60 18.70
C LEU A 34 12.15 -7.98 18.15
N ASP A 35 13.02 -8.51 17.29
CA ASP A 35 12.80 -9.80 16.63
C ASP A 35 12.70 -10.97 17.61
N PRO A 36 13.63 -11.16 18.57
CA PRO A 36 13.48 -12.14 19.64
C PRO A 36 12.20 -11.99 20.45
N ILE A 37 11.89 -10.76 20.91
CA ILE A 37 10.68 -10.49 21.71
C ILE A 37 9.43 -10.94 20.93
N VAL A 38 9.33 -10.53 19.67
CA VAL A 38 8.18 -10.87 18.83
C VAL A 38 8.09 -12.39 18.64
N ILE A 39 9.20 -13.08 18.35
CA ILE A 39 9.18 -14.54 18.20
C ILE A 39 8.66 -15.23 19.45
N HIS A 40 9.15 -14.86 20.64
CA HIS A 40 8.69 -15.44 21.89
C HIS A 40 7.20 -15.20 22.11
N LEU A 41 6.69 -14.00 21.80
CA LEU A 41 5.27 -13.70 21.85
C LEU A 41 4.45 -14.53 20.84
N THR A 42 4.95 -14.71 19.62
CA THR A 42 4.24 -15.49 18.59
C THR A 42 4.16 -16.98 18.90
N ARG A 43 5.16 -17.53 19.62
CA ARG A 43 5.15 -18.94 20.07
C ARG A 43 4.08 -19.22 21.12
N ALA A 44 3.61 -18.19 21.83
CA ALA A 44 2.53 -18.29 22.80
C ALA A 44 1.12 -18.18 22.18
N LEU A 45 1.01 -18.00 20.86
CA LEU A 45 -0.28 -17.87 20.18
C LEU A 45 -1.03 -19.21 20.08
N ASP A 46 -2.34 -19.14 20.25
CA ASP A 46 -3.23 -20.30 20.10
C ASP A 46 -3.16 -20.90 18.68
N PRO A 47 -3.15 -22.23 18.52
CA PRO A 47 -3.13 -22.88 17.21
C PRO A 47 -4.29 -22.48 16.27
N THR A 48 -5.45 -22.12 16.81
CA THR A 48 -6.60 -21.63 16.03
C THR A 48 -6.30 -20.27 15.43
N ALA A 49 -5.71 -19.36 16.21
CA ALA A 49 -5.28 -18.06 15.71
C ALA A 49 -4.24 -18.21 14.59
N LEU A 50 -3.29 -19.14 14.74
CA LEU A 50 -2.30 -19.44 13.69
C LEU A 50 -2.95 -19.94 12.39
N LYS A 51 -3.98 -20.79 12.47
CA LYS A 51 -4.74 -21.23 11.28
C LYS A 51 -5.43 -20.05 10.59
N ILE A 52 -6.05 -19.16 11.36
CA ILE A 52 -6.69 -17.95 10.84
C ILE A 52 -5.66 -17.07 10.10
N PHE A 53 -4.51 -16.80 10.72
CA PHE A 53 -3.45 -16.01 10.09
C PHE A 53 -2.86 -16.67 8.84
N LYS A 54 -2.78 -18.01 8.79
CA LYS A 54 -2.37 -18.75 7.59
C LYS A 54 -3.36 -18.59 6.42
N VAL A 55 -4.66 -18.44 6.68
CA VAL A 55 -5.63 -18.13 5.63
C VAL A 55 -5.44 -16.70 5.14
N PHE A 56 -5.30 -15.74 6.06
CA PHE A 56 -5.17 -14.33 5.69
C PHE A 56 -3.83 -13.98 5.01
N THR A 57 -2.75 -14.70 5.30
CA THR A 57 -1.46 -14.43 4.65
C THR A 57 -1.50 -14.70 3.14
N ASP A 58 -2.40 -15.54 2.66
CA ASP A 58 -2.47 -15.91 1.24
C ASP A 58 -2.91 -14.75 0.34
N PHE A 59 -3.61 -13.76 0.89
CA PHE A 59 -3.90 -12.49 0.21
C PHE A 59 -2.62 -11.71 -0.16
N GLY A 60 -1.52 -11.93 0.57
CA GLY A 60 -0.23 -11.30 0.28
C GLY A 60 0.57 -11.96 -0.85
N LYS A 61 0.09 -13.07 -1.44
CA LYS A 61 0.79 -13.74 -2.55
C LYS A 61 0.68 -12.90 -3.82
N SER A 62 1.81 -12.51 -4.40
CA SER A 62 1.83 -11.69 -5.63
C SER A 62 1.31 -12.42 -6.87
N GLY A 63 1.35 -13.75 -6.91
CA GLY A 63 1.03 -14.54 -8.10
C GLY A 63 -0.37 -14.26 -8.67
N TRP A 64 -1.41 -14.32 -7.83
CA TRP A 64 -2.78 -14.06 -8.27
C TRP A 64 -3.00 -12.58 -8.65
N ILE A 65 -2.34 -11.65 -7.95
CA ILE A 65 -2.41 -10.21 -8.24
C ILE A 65 -1.81 -9.95 -9.63
N LEU A 66 -0.65 -10.54 -9.92
CA LEU A 66 0.05 -10.37 -11.19
C LEU A 66 -0.72 -11.00 -12.36
N VAL A 67 -1.23 -12.23 -12.18
CA VAL A 67 -2.06 -12.90 -13.20
C VAL A 67 -3.31 -12.07 -13.50
N LEU A 68 -4.03 -11.62 -12.46
CA LEU A 68 -5.22 -10.79 -12.65
C LEU A 68 -4.91 -9.49 -13.40
N CYS A 69 -3.83 -8.79 -12.99
CA CYS A 69 -3.42 -7.56 -13.67
C CYS A 69 -2.99 -7.83 -15.12
N ALA A 70 -2.25 -8.90 -15.39
CA ALA A 70 -1.81 -9.27 -16.73
C ALA A 70 -2.99 -9.59 -17.66
N VAL A 71 -3.99 -10.35 -17.17
CA VAL A 71 -5.22 -10.65 -17.91
C VAL A 71 -5.98 -9.36 -18.22
N VAL A 72 -6.18 -8.49 -17.23
CA VAL A 72 -6.87 -7.20 -17.43
C VAL A 72 -6.12 -6.31 -18.44
N VAL A 73 -4.79 -6.24 -18.35
CA VAL A 73 -3.94 -5.51 -19.31
C VAL A 73 -4.10 -6.09 -20.72
N GLY A 74 -4.06 -7.41 -20.88
CA GLY A 74 -4.24 -8.08 -22.17
C GLY A 74 -5.62 -7.80 -22.79
N VAL A 75 -6.68 -7.94 -21.99
CA VAL A 75 -8.05 -7.65 -22.43
C VAL A 75 -8.20 -6.19 -22.84
N LEU A 76 -7.74 -5.24 -22.01
CA LEU A 76 -7.80 -3.81 -22.32
C LEU A 76 -6.98 -3.42 -23.56
N TYR A 77 -5.85 -4.10 -23.78
CA TYR A 77 -5.04 -3.92 -24.98
C TYR A 77 -5.80 -4.36 -26.24
N LEU A 78 -6.41 -5.54 -26.23
CA LEU A 78 -7.22 -6.05 -27.35
C LEU A 78 -8.42 -5.14 -27.61
N MET A 79 -9.16 -4.75 -26.56
CA MET A 79 -10.28 -3.81 -26.66
C MET A 79 -9.85 -2.46 -27.24
N LYS A 80 -8.68 -1.95 -26.86
CA LYS A 80 -8.12 -0.69 -27.40
C LYS A 80 -7.70 -0.83 -28.87
N ARG A 81 -7.14 -1.98 -29.26
CA ARG A 81 -6.71 -2.26 -30.64
C ARG A 81 -7.91 -2.22 -31.58
N ASP A 82 -9.01 -2.85 -31.19
CA ASP A 82 -10.20 -3.02 -32.02
C ASP A 82 -11.26 -1.92 -31.78
N ALA A 83 -10.95 -0.94 -30.92
CA ALA A 83 -11.82 0.17 -30.56
C ALA A 83 -12.14 1.08 -31.76
N LYS A 84 -13.39 1.03 -32.22
CA LYS A 84 -13.96 2.02 -33.14
C LYS A 84 -14.51 3.20 -32.31
N GLY A 85 -13.86 4.35 -32.41
CA GLY A 85 -14.29 5.59 -31.75
C GLY A 85 -13.33 6.10 -30.67
N PHE A 86 -13.06 7.41 -30.74
CA PHE A 86 -12.10 8.09 -29.88
C PHE A 86 -12.38 7.92 -28.37
N ARG A 87 -13.67 7.98 -27.97
CA ARG A 87 -14.07 7.93 -26.56
C ARG A 87 -13.78 6.58 -25.90
N PHE A 88 -14.14 5.49 -26.57
CA PHE A 88 -13.90 4.13 -26.06
C PHE A 88 -12.40 3.83 -26.01
N ARG A 89 -11.66 4.16 -27.07
CA ARG A 89 -10.20 4.03 -27.12
C ARG A 89 -9.49 4.82 -26.02
N ALA A 90 -9.94 6.04 -25.72
CA ALA A 90 -9.41 6.85 -24.62
C ALA A 90 -9.67 6.23 -23.24
N GLY A 91 -10.87 5.69 -23.02
CA GLY A 91 -11.22 4.94 -21.81
C GLY A 91 -10.34 3.72 -21.59
N CYS A 92 -10.26 2.84 -22.60
CA CYS A 92 -9.40 1.65 -22.55
C CYS A 92 -7.93 2.03 -22.33
N SER A 93 -7.43 3.08 -22.97
CA SER A 93 -6.04 3.54 -22.81
C SER A 93 -5.74 4.01 -21.38
N HIS A 94 -6.69 4.68 -20.72
CA HIS A 94 -6.53 5.13 -19.34
C HIS A 94 -6.45 3.93 -18.38
N PHE A 95 -7.42 3.02 -18.46
CA PHE A 95 -7.43 1.82 -17.60
C PHE A 95 -6.22 0.93 -17.89
N LEU A 96 -5.83 0.78 -19.16
CA LEU A 96 -4.63 0.04 -19.54
C LEU A 96 -3.40 0.62 -18.84
N GLY A 97 -3.22 1.95 -18.87
CA GLY A 97 -2.13 2.61 -18.14
C GLY A 97 -2.18 2.35 -16.64
N VAL A 98 -3.36 2.45 -16.01
CA VAL A 98 -3.54 2.21 -14.56
C VAL A 98 -3.19 0.77 -14.16
N PHE A 99 -3.70 -0.22 -14.88
CA PHE A 99 -3.42 -1.63 -14.57
C PHE A 99 -1.99 -2.04 -14.94
N SER A 100 -1.41 -1.48 -16.00
CA SER A 100 0.02 -1.66 -16.29
C SER A 100 0.91 -1.03 -15.20
N PHE A 101 0.54 0.14 -14.67
CA PHE A 101 1.25 0.75 -13.55
C PHE A 101 1.19 -0.14 -12.31
N LEU A 102 0.01 -0.67 -11.98
CA LEU A 102 -0.16 -1.60 -10.87
C LEU A 102 0.65 -2.89 -11.06
N PHE A 103 0.64 -3.47 -12.26
CA PHE A 103 1.41 -4.67 -12.59
C PHE A 103 2.91 -4.44 -12.38
N VAL A 104 3.47 -3.38 -12.97
CA VAL A 104 4.90 -3.06 -12.87
C VAL A 104 5.29 -2.71 -11.43
N ALA A 105 4.43 -2.02 -10.68
CA ALA A 105 4.65 -1.74 -9.27
C ALA A 105 4.83 -3.03 -8.44
N VAL A 106 3.93 -4.00 -8.60
CA VAL A 106 3.97 -5.27 -7.86
C VAL A 106 5.09 -6.18 -8.37
N ALA A 107 5.21 -6.36 -9.70
CA ALA A 107 6.22 -7.23 -10.30
C ALA A 107 7.63 -6.69 -10.06
N GLY A 108 7.84 -5.39 -10.26
CA GLY A 108 9.12 -4.73 -10.10
C GLY A 108 9.59 -4.72 -8.65
N SER A 109 8.75 -4.30 -7.71
CA SER A 109 9.10 -4.35 -6.28
C SER A 109 9.34 -5.79 -5.79
N GLY A 110 8.54 -6.75 -6.26
CA GLY A 110 8.72 -8.18 -5.97
C GLY A 110 10.04 -8.73 -6.52
N LEU A 111 10.44 -8.34 -7.74
CA LEU A 111 11.71 -8.71 -8.34
C LEU A 111 12.88 -8.13 -7.54
N VAL A 112 12.82 -6.85 -7.17
CA VAL A 112 13.86 -6.23 -6.33
C VAL A 112 13.95 -6.95 -4.98
N ALA A 113 12.83 -7.28 -4.34
CA ALA A 113 12.83 -8.04 -3.09
C ALA A 113 13.43 -9.45 -3.27
N LEU A 114 13.18 -10.11 -4.40
CA LEU A 114 13.75 -11.42 -4.72
C LEU A 114 15.27 -11.34 -4.90
N LEU A 115 15.77 -10.32 -5.60
CA LEU A 115 17.20 -10.11 -5.77
C LEU A 115 17.87 -9.80 -4.42
N LEU A 116 17.30 -8.85 -3.66
CA LEU A 116 17.84 -8.45 -2.36
C LEU A 116 17.90 -9.62 -1.37
N LYS A 117 16.86 -10.45 -1.30
CA LYS A 117 16.89 -11.58 -0.36
C LYS A 117 17.90 -12.65 -0.71
N ASN A 118 18.15 -12.86 -2.00
CA ASN A 118 19.17 -13.80 -2.44
C ASN A 118 20.58 -13.25 -2.18
N ILE A 119 20.77 -11.93 -2.31
CA ILE A 119 22.05 -11.27 -2.01
C ILE A 119 22.31 -11.25 -0.49
N ILE A 120 21.31 -10.91 0.32
CA ILE A 120 21.47 -10.73 1.78
C ILE A 120 21.49 -12.08 2.50
N GLY A 121 20.60 -13.01 2.12
CA GLY A 121 20.66 -14.37 2.64
C GLY A 121 20.28 -14.52 4.12
N ARG A 122 19.37 -13.73 4.69
CA ARG A 122 19.01 -13.85 6.11
C ARG A 122 18.25 -15.15 6.40
N ALA A 123 18.68 -15.89 7.43
CA ALA A 123 17.99 -17.08 7.92
C ALA A 123 16.56 -16.76 8.38
N ARG A 124 15.63 -17.72 8.24
CA ARG A 124 14.23 -17.57 8.71
C ARG A 124 14.06 -17.89 10.20
N PRO A 125 12.97 -17.42 10.85
CA PRO A 125 12.69 -17.67 12.27
C PRO A 125 12.67 -19.15 12.69
N LYS A 126 12.42 -20.09 11.76
CA LYS A 126 12.49 -21.53 12.04
C LYS A 126 13.88 -22.01 12.47
N HIS A 127 14.94 -21.24 12.19
CA HIS A 127 16.32 -21.52 12.61
C HIS A 127 16.75 -20.68 13.80
N PHE A 128 15.82 -19.95 14.43
CA PHE A 128 16.13 -19.04 15.53
C PHE A 128 16.84 -19.74 16.69
N ASP A 129 16.41 -20.95 17.07
CA ASP A 129 17.00 -21.66 18.22
C ASP A 129 18.39 -22.26 17.90
N THR A 130 18.70 -22.49 16.62
CA THR A 130 19.98 -23.09 16.19
C THR A 130 21.02 -22.05 15.75
N LEU A 131 20.58 -20.98 15.10
CA LEU A 131 21.45 -19.97 14.46
C LEU A 131 21.30 -18.57 15.06
N GLY A 132 20.26 -18.34 15.87
CA GLY A 132 19.96 -17.02 16.42
C GLY A 132 19.26 -16.07 15.43
N PRO A 133 19.03 -14.80 15.84
CA PRO A 133 18.31 -13.79 15.05
C PRO A 133 19.13 -13.14 13.92
N ILE A 134 20.46 -13.26 13.98
CA ILE A 134 21.43 -12.53 13.14
C ILE A 134 22.33 -13.55 12.45
N GLU A 135 21.72 -14.35 11.58
CA GLU A 135 22.45 -15.28 10.73
C GLU A 135 22.18 -14.96 9.25
N PHE A 136 23.26 -14.86 8.49
CA PHE A 136 23.24 -14.50 7.08
C PHE A 136 24.12 -15.45 6.28
N SER A 137 23.56 -16.00 5.21
CA SER A 137 24.27 -16.79 4.21
C SER A 137 24.03 -16.17 2.82
N PRO A 138 24.81 -15.13 2.45
CA PRO A 138 24.69 -14.47 1.16
C PRO A 138 24.77 -15.46 0.01
N LEU A 139 23.90 -15.30 -0.99
CA LEU A 139 23.86 -16.16 -2.19
C LEU A 139 23.65 -17.65 -1.91
N ALA A 140 23.10 -18.02 -0.75
CA ALA A 140 22.71 -19.39 -0.47
C ALA A 140 21.62 -19.91 -1.43
N LEU A 141 20.81 -19.01 -2.01
CA LEU A 141 19.75 -19.32 -2.99
C LEU A 141 18.73 -20.37 -2.51
N THR A 142 18.60 -20.55 -1.20
CA THR A 142 17.66 -21.48 -0.57
C THR A 142 16.50 -20.73 0.08
N ALA A 143 15.35 -21.40 0.20
CA ALA A 143 14.18 -20.81 0.85
C ALA A 143 14.44 -20.44 2.33
N ASP A 144 15.40 -21.12 2.95
CA ASP A 144 15.72 -21.03 4.38
C ASP A 144 16.50 -19.77 4.73
N PHE A 145 17.29 -19.28 3.78
CA PHE A 145 18.05 -18.02 3.85
C PHE A 145 17.40 -16.90 3.02
N ALA A 146 16.18 -17.11 2.52
CA ALA A 146 15.40 -16.10 1.80
C ALA A 146 14.44 -15.32 2.73
N GLY A 147 14.94 -14.89 3.90
CA GLY A 147 14.17 -14.20 4.94
C GLY A 147 13.97 -12.70 4.68
N PHE A 148 15.06 -11.94 4.52
CA PHE A 148 15.05 -10.48 4.46
C PHE A 148 15.30 -9.97 3.03
N PRO A 149 14.50 -9.03 2.47
CA PRO A 149 13.24 -8.50 2.99
C PRO A 149 12.04 -9.41 2.69
N SER A 150 10.94 -9.21 3.42
CA SER A 150 9.71 -9.97 3.23
C SER A 150 9.02 -9.63 1.90
N GLY A 151 8.86 -10.64 1.03
CA GLY A 151 8.21 -10.45 -0.27
C GLY A 151 6.69 -10.20 -0.18
N HIS A 152 6.02 -10.79 0.81
CA HIS A 152 4.59 -10.56 1.05
C HIS A 152 4.34 -9.13 1.52
N ALA A 153 5.13 -8.65 2.49
CA ALA A 153 5.04 -7.27 2.96
C ALA A 153 5.34 -6.27 1.83
N THR A 154 6.37 -6.55 1.01
CA THR A 154 6.69 -5.75 -0.18
C THR A 154 5.50 -5.64 -1.14
N THR A 155 4.87 -6.77 -1.45
CA THR A 155 3.74 -6.86 -2.38
C THR A 155 2.54 -6.05 -1.88
N ILE A 156 2.13 -6.27 -0.62
CA ILE A 156 0.90 -5.65 -0.11
C ILE A 156 1.07 -4.14 0.14
N PHE A 157 2.26 -3.70 0.54
CA PHE A 157 2.55 -2.27 0.69
C PHE A 157 2.75 -1.56 -0.65
N ALA A 158 3.30 -2.24 -1.66
CA ALA A 158 3.31 -1.72 -3.02
C ALA A 158 1.87 -1.53 -3.54
N LEU A 159 1.01 -2.53 -3.37
CA LEU A 159 -0.41 -2.43 -3.71
C LEU A 159 -1.10 -1.28 -2.96
N ALA A 160 -0.91 -1.17 -1.64
CA ALA A 160 -1.50 -0.10 -0.85
C ALA A 160 -1.01 1.29 -1.27
N ALA A 161 0.28 1.44 -1.61
CA ALA A 161 0.83 2.69 -2.14
C ALA A 161 0.20 3.06 -3.50
N VAL A 162 0.05 2.10 -4.41
CA VAL A 162 -0.63 2.32 -5.70
C VAL A 162 -2.07 2.77 -5.46
N LEU A 163 -2.82 2.07 -4.59
CA LEU A 163 -4.19 2.42 -4.25
C LEU A 163 -4.28 3.82 -3.62
N ALA A 164 -3.36 4.18 -2.73
CA ALA A 164 -3.31 5.49 -2.11
C ALA A 164 -3.04 6.61 -3.12
N PHE A 165 -2.24 6.36 -4.16
CA PHE A 165 -1.98 7.35 -5.21
C PHE A 165 -3.09 7.47 -6.24
N LEU A 166 -3.76 6.37 -6.59
CA LEU A 166 -4.88 6.37 -7.53
C LEU A 166 -6.19 6.83 -6.87
N TRP A 167 -6.41 6.45 -5.62
CA TRP A 167 -7.60 6.77 -4.84
C TRP A 167 -7.22 7.29 -3.45
N PRO A 168 -6.83 8.57 -3.31
CA PRO A 168 -6.36 9.13 -2.03
C PRO A 168 -7.33 8.99 -0.85
N ARG A 169 -8.65 8.86 -1.13
CA ARG A 169 -9.69 8.65 -0.11
C ARG A 169 -9.58 7.27 0.57
N THR A 170 -9.04 6.26 -0.10
CA THR A 170 -8.93 4.90 0.44
C THR A 170 -7.59 4.65 1.13
N ARG A 171 -6.67 5.63 1.17
CA ARG A 171 -5.29 5.47 1.69
C ARG A 171 -5.24 4.84 3.08
N VAL A 172 -6.10 5.29 4.00
CA VAL A 172 -6.08 4.84 5.40
C VAL A 172 -6.46 3.38 5.47
N ILE A 173 -7.54 3.00 4.79
CA ILE A 173 -8.03 1.62 4.75
C ILE A 173 -7.02 0.72 4.03
N ALA A 174 -6.45 1.18 2.91
CA ALA A 174 -5.46 0.42 2.14
C ALA A 174 -4.21 0.10 2.98
N TYR A 175 -3.66 1.09 3.70
CA TYR A 175 -2.52 0.86 4.58
C TYR A 175 -2.90 0.06 5.84
N ALA A 176 -4.10 0.23 6.39
CA ALA A 176 -4.55 -0.60 7.52
C ALA A 176 -4.63 -2.08 7.14
N ILE A 177 -5.19 -2.39 5.96
CA ILE A 177 -5.22 -3.75 5.41
C ILE A 177 -3.78 -4.25 5.16
N ALA A 178 -2.90 -3.41 4.60
CA ALA A 178 -1.52 -3.79 4.35
C ALA A 178 -0.76 -4.12 5.65
N VAL A 179 -0.95 -3.33 6.71
CA VAL A 179 -0.38 -3.59 8.04
C VAL A 179 -0.90 -4.92 8.59
N TRP A 180 -2.21 -5.15 8.52
CA TRP A 180 -2.81 -6.41 8.98
C TRP A 180 -2.28 -7.63 8.23
N VAL A 181 -2.25 -7.58 6.89
CA VAL A 181 -1.75 -8.70 6.07
C VAL A 181 -0.25 -8.91 6.29
N ALA A 182 0.54 -7.84 6.36
CA ALA A 182 1.97 -7.95 6.64
C ALA A 182 2.24 -8.51 8.04
N SER A 183 1.42 -8.16 9.05
CA SER A 183 1.61 -8.67 10.40
C SER A 183 1.41 -10.17 10.51
N THR A 184 0.51 -10.75 9.70
CA THR A 184 0.34 -12.21 9.65
C THR A 184 1.65 -12.95 9.38
N ARG A 185 2.63 -12.34 8.69
CA ARG A 185 3.89 -13.00 8.31
C ARG A 185 4.81 -13.30 9.50
N PHE A 186 4.91 -12.36 10.44
CA PHE A 186 5.67 -12.61 11.65
C PHE A 186 4.82 -13.34 12.69
N LEU A 187 3.50 -13.11 12.74
CA LEU A 187 2.59 -13.83 13.63
C LEU A 187 2.58 -15.35 13.40
N ILE A 188 2.73 -15.80 12.14
CA ILE A 188 2.86 -17.24 11.82
C ILE A 188 4.30 -17.77 11.90
N GLY A 189 5.27 -16.94 12.32
CA GLY A 189 6.68 -17.30 12.40
C GLY A 189 7.37 -17.49 11.04
N ALA A 190 6.81 -16.98 9.94
CA ALA A 190 7.42 -17.14 8.62
C ALA A 190 8.54 -16.13 8.34
N HIS A 191 8.50 -14.96 8.99
CA HIS A 191 9.47 -13.87 8.86
C HIS A 191 9.67 -13.18 10.20
N TYR A 192 10.80 -12.51 10.37
CA TYR A 192 11.00 -11.59 11.48
C TYR A 192 10.15 -10.32 11.30
N LEU A 193 9.89 -9.58 12.40
CA LEU A 193 9.17 -8.31 12.33
C LEU A 193 9.93 -7.33 11.44
N THR A 194 11.24 -7.25 11.62
CA THR A 194 12.11 -6.37 10.82
C THR A 194 12.12 -6.74 9.33
N ASP A 195 12.02 -8.03 8.97
CA ASP A 195 11.87 -8.45 7.56
C ASP A 195 10.60 -7.87 6.94
N ALA A 196 9.50 -7.87 7.70
CA ALA A 196 8.21 -7.33 7.27
C ALA A 196 8.30 -5.80 7.11
N VAL A 197 8.86 -5.10 8.10
CA VAL A 197 9.05 -3.64 8.05
C VAL A 197 9.92 -3.23 6.86
N ALA A 198 11.05 -3.92 6.63
CA ALA A 198 11.92 -3.64 5.49
C ALA A 198 11.23 -3.91 4.15
N GLY A 199 10.45 -5.00 4.05
CA GLY A 199 9.63 -5.27 2.88
C GLY A 199 8.58 -4.19 2.63
N SER A 200 7.87 -3.75 3.67
CA SER A 200 6.91 -2.65 3.59
C SER A 200 7.56 -1.36 3.07
N PHE A 201 8.72 -0.99 3.62
CA PHE A 201 9.45 0.19 3.18
C PHE A 201 9.91 0.09 1.73
N LEU A 202 10.43 -1.07 1.31
CA LEU A 202 10.84 -1.34 -0.07
C LEU A 202 9.67 -1.19 -1.04
N GLY A 203 8.51 -1.80 -0.71
CA GLY A 203 7.31 -1.74 -1.55
C GLY A 203 6.83 -0.31 -1.76
N VAL A 204 6.71 0.48 -0.69
CA VAL A 204 6.30 1.90 -0.79
C VAL A 204 7.31 2.72 -1.58
N SER A 205 8.61 2.57 -1.26
CA SER A 205 9.69 3.35 -1.88
C SER A 205 9.75 3.10 -3.38
N PHE A 206 9.64 1.84 -3.81
CA PHE A 206 9.59 1.48 -5.22
C PHE A 206 8.44 2.19 -5.95
N VAL A 207 7.23 2.19 -5.37
CA VAL A 207 6.06 2.84 -6.00
C VAL A 207 6.21 4.36 -6.03
N VAL A 208 6.80 4.97 -5.00
CA VAL A 208 7.10 6.42 -4.98
C VAL A 208 8.08 6.79 -6.09
N MET A 209 9.18 6.05 -6.24
CA MET A 209 10.15 6.24 -7.31
C MET A 209 9.52 6.04 -8.69
N MET A 210 8.77 4.95 -8.85
CA MET A 210 8.06 4.63 -10.08
C MET A 210 7.04 5.72 -10.45
N ARG A 211 6.25 6.22 -9.50
CA ARG A 211 5.30 7.31 -9.71
C ARG A 211 6.01 8.57 -10.21
N SER A 212 7.14 8.92 -9.59
CA SER A 212 7.95 10.09 -9.97
C SER A 212 8.46 9.95 -11.41
N TYR A 213 9.03 8.80 -11.75
CA TYR A 213 9.49 8.47 -13.11
C TYR A 213 8.35 8.48 -14.14
N CYS A 214 7.18 7.90 -13.81
CA CYS A 214 6.02 7.90 -14.69
C CYS A 214 5.40 9.30 -14.85
N SER A 215 5.51 10.17 -13.85
CA SER A 215 5.00 11.54 -13.90
C SER A 215 5.80 12.40 -14.88
N ALA A 216 7.13 12.25 -14.88
CA ALA A 216 8.02 12.91 -15.85
C ALA A 216 7.71 12.50 -17.31
N ARG A 217 7.12 11.32 -17.52
CA ARG A 217 6.74 10.77 -18.84
C ARG A 217 5.26 10.90 -19.17
N ARG A 218 4.46 11.53 -18.31
CA ARG A 218 3.01 11.74 -18.48
C ARG A 218 2.19 10.47 -18.76
N TRP A 219 2.62 9.32 -18.26
CA TRP A 219 1.96 8.03 -18.54
C TRP A 219 0.61 7.91 -17.81
N VAL A 220 0.64 7.80 -16.47
CA VAL A 220 -0.55 7.70 -15.59
C VAL A 220 -0.65 8.90 -14.66
N PHE A 221 0.47 9.54 -14.40
CA PHE A 221 0.58 10.70 -13.55
C PHE A 221 1.13 11.87 -14.36
N GLU A 222 0.84 13.09 -13.93
CA GLU A 222 1.47 14.30 -14.46
C GLU A 222 1.85 15.22 -13.30
N GLU A 223 2.98 15.88 -13.46
CA GLU A 223 3.45 16.92 -12.56
C GLU A 223 2.73 18.22 -12.90
N ARG A 224 2.21 18.89 -11.87
CA ARG A 224 1.61 20.22 -11.99
C ARG A 224 2.71 21.31 -11.93
N PRO A 225 2.41 22.54 -12.37
CA PRO A 225 3.32 23.67 -12.22
C PRO A 225 3.73 23.98 -10.77
N ASP A 226 2.94 23.55 -9.79
CA ASP A 226 3.21 23.67 -8.34
C ASP A 226 4.12 22.54 -7.79
N GLY A 227 4.61 21.64 -8.65
CA GLY A 227 5.40 20.45 -8.29
C GLY A 227 4.57 19.28 -7.78
N ALA A 228 3.24 19.41 -7.64
CA ALA A 228 2.40 18.32 -7.17
C ALA A 228 2.09 17.30 -8.27
N ILE A 229 2.34 16.02 -7.99
CA ILE A 229 2.01 14.93 -8.92
C ILE A 229 0.53 14.55 -8.77
N ARG A 230 -0.28 14.67 -9.84
CA ARG A 230 -1.67 14.20 -9.88
C ARG A 230 -1.84 13.03 -10.84
N GLN A 231 -2.88 12.21 -10.60
CA GLN A 231 -3.31 11.22 -11.59
C GLN A 231 -3.82 11.94 -12.84
N ARG A 232 -3.34 11.50 -14.01
CA ARG A 232 -3.80 11.98 -15.31
C ARG A 232 -5.11 11.30 -15.64
N VAL A 233 -6.20 12.04 -15.51
CA VAL A 233 -7.54 11.60 -15.90
C VAL A 233 -7.87 12.24 -17.24
N PRO A 234 -8.02 11.48 -18.35
CA PRO A 234 -8.49 12.08 -19.60
C PRO A 234 -9.83 12.79 -19.37
N LEU A 235 -10.01 13.98 -19.93
CA LEU A 235 -11.26 14.78 -19.80
C LEU A 235 -12.53 13.95 -20.07
N LEU A 236 -12.45 13.00 -21.01
CA LEU A 236 -13.55 12.10 -21.36
C LEU A 236 -13.81 10.98 -20.33
N SER A 237 -12.80 10.49 -19.60
CA SER A 237 -13.05 9.52 -18.52
C SER A 237 -13.63 10.20 -17.29
N ALA A 238 -13.28 11.46 -17.01
CA ALA A 238 -13.94 12.26 -15.98
C ALA A 238 -15.45 12.40 -16.26
N TRP A 239 -15.83 12.63 -17.52
CA TRP A 239 -17.24 12.63 -17.95
C TRP A 239 -17.89 11.24 -17.83
N MET A 240 -17.18 10.16 -18.19
CA MET A 240 -17.68 8.79 -18.03
C MET A 240 -17.97 8.44 -16.56
N TRP A 241 -17.07 8.86 -15.65
CA TRP A 241 -17.27 8.73 -14.20
C TRP A 241 -18.43 9.57 -13.68
N GLN A 242 -18.68 10.76 -14.25
CA GLN A 242 -19.89 11.53 -13.95
C GLN A 242 -21.14 10.82 -14.45
N GLY A 243 -21.15 10.32 -15.69
CA GLY A 243 -22.27 9.57 -16.25
C GLY A 243 -22.60 8.30 -15.46
N LEU A 244 -21.59 7.53 -15.04
CA LEU A 244 -21.77 6.35 -14.18
C LEU A 244 -22.32 6.75 -12.81
N LYS A 245 -21.81 7.82 -12.18
CA LYS A 245 -22.36 8.34 -10.91
C LYS A 245 -23.82 8.77 -11.05
N THR A 246 -24.18 9.42 -12.16
CA THR A 246 -25.56 9.85 -12.41
C THR A 246 -26.48 8.64 -12.62
N ARG A 247 -26.04 7.61 -13.36
CA ARG A 247 -26.79 6.35 -13.54
C ARG A 247 -26.91 5.54 -12.24
N LEU A 248 -25.85 5.44 -11.45
CA LEU A 248 -25.91 4.76 -10.14
C LEU A 248 -26.85 5.50 -9.16
N LYS A 249 -26.88 6.84 -9.21
CA LYS A 249 -27.85 7.64 -8.45
C LYS A 249 -29.29 7.52 -8.98
N SER A 250 -29.49 7.18 -10.25
CA SER A 250 -30.83 6.98 -10.81
C SER A 250 -31.41 5.61 -10.47
N VAL A 251 -30.56 4.59 -10.29
CA VAL A 251 -30.94 3.22 -9.86
C VAL A 251 -31.17 3.14 -8.34
N TRP A 252 -30.76 4.17 -7.60
CA TRP A 252 -30.90 4.22 -6.15
C TRP A 252 -32.39 4.25 -5.73
N PRO A 253 -32.87 3.32 -4.86
CA PRO A 253 -34.26 3.28 -4.43
C PRO A 253 -34.73 4.62 -3.87
N ALA A 254 -35.95 5.04 -4.24
CA ALA A 254 -36.53 6.32 -3.83
C ALA A 254 -36.52 6.54 -2.31
N ALA A 255 -36.62 5.44 -1.53
CA ALA A 255 -36.56 5.44 -0.07
C ALA A 255 -35.27 6.06 0.50
N ILE A 256 -34.13 5.86 -0.15
CA ILE A 256 -32.85 6.37 0.37
C ILE A 256 -32.54 7.78 -0.18
N LYS A 257 -33.05 8.14 -1.37
CA LYS A 257 -33.03 9.54 -1.85
C LYS A 257 -33.70 10.48 -0.83
N ARG A 258 -34.82 10.03 -0.25
CA ARG A 258 -35.59 10.77 0.77
C ARG A 258 -34.87 10.91 2.11
N LYS A 259 -33.98 9.97 2.45
CA LYS A 259 -33.16 9.98 3.67
C LYS A 259 -31.94 10.90 3.55
N LEU A 260 -31.44 11.11 2.34
CA LEU A 260 -30.32 12.03 2.04
C LEU A 260 -30.76 13.47 1.76
N SER A 261 -32.02 13.71 1.35
CA SER A 261 -32.57 15.04 1.10
C SER A 261 -33.08 15.73 2.37
N ARG A 262 -33.28 15.00 3.47
CA ARG A 262 -33.51 15.58 4.78
C ARG A 262 -32.18 16.09 5.34
N ARG A 263 -31.78 17.31 4.93
CA ARG A 263 -30.97 18.14 5.83
C ARG A 263 -31.76 18.31 7.13
N PRO A 264 -31.13 18.25 8.32
CA PRO A 264 -31.75 18.80 9.52
C PRO A 264 -31.81 20.32 9.31
N ALA A 265 -32.91 20.79 8.73
CA ALA A 265 -33.28 22.18 8.76
C ALA A 265 -34.38 22.26 9.81
N ASP A 266 -33.99 22.71 11.01
CA ASP A 266 -34.78 23.45 11.99
C ASP A 266 -34.24 23.17 13.41
N GLN A 267 -33.18 23.89 13.79
CA GLN A 267 -32.82 24.07 15.20
C GLN A 267 -32.17 25.44 15.47
N ASP A 268 -32.38 26.40 14.58
CA ASP A 268 -31.96 27.79 14.75
C ASP A 268 -33.12 28.70 14.29
N ASP A 269 -34.19 28.73 15.10
CA ASP A 269 -35.17 29.82 15.07
C ASP A 269 -34.86 30.79 16.22
N PRO A 270 -34.27 31.97 15.96
CA PRO A 270 -33.98 32.97 16.99
C PRO A 270 -35.22 33.73 17.47
N SER A 271 -36.43 33.43 16.98
CA SER A 271 -37.64 34.22 17.25
C SER A 271 -38.50 33.74 18.44
N LEU A 272 -38.09 32.68 19.15
CA LEU A 272 -38.78 32.15 20.35
C LEU A 272 -38.15 32.56 21.70
N LYS A 273 -37.42 33.69 21.75
CA LYS A 273 -36.95 34.28 23.01
C LYS A 273 -37.33 35.76 23.14
N LEU A 274 -38.62 36.06 23.11
CA LEU A 274 -39.17 37.34 23.59
C LEU A 274 -40.54 37.12 24.24
N GLY A 275 -40.63 37.44 25.54
CA GLY A 275 -41.84 37.50 26.37
C GLY A 275 -42.12 36.22 27.15
N GLY A 276 -42.24 36.20 28.48
CA GLY A 276 -42.23 37.24 29.50
C GLY A 276 -42.43 36.59 30.88
N ASP A 277 -41.95 37.28 31.91
CA ASP A 277 -42.44 37.37 33.29
C ASP A 277 -43.24 36.19 33.89
N PHE A 278 -42.64 35.49 34.85
CA PHE A 278 -43.02 35.38 36.28
C PHE A 278 -42.02 34.47 37.02
#